data_AF-A0A7G9Z5L5-F1
#
_entry.id   AF-A0A7G9Z5L5-F1
#
_cell.length_a   1.000
_cell.length_b   1.000
_cell.length_c   1.000
_cell.angle_alpha   90.00
_cell.angle_beta   90.00
_cell.angle_gamma   90.00
#
_symmetry.space_group_name_H-M   'P 1'
#
loop_
_entity.id
_entity.type
_entity.pdbx_description
1 polymer ?
#
loop_
_entity_poly.entity_id
_entity_poly.type
_entity_poly.pdbx_seq_one_letter_code
_entity_poly.pdbx_strand_id
1 'polypeptide(L)'
;MIAANPHLILLHPPAVYDFRKLFFMYGPIADGVPSTPLFEMYPIGFISLMEHLESEGLKVRIINLAARMLGNADFDAEMMIRKLKPKAFGIDLHWLAHAQGSP
;
A
#
# COMPACT_ATOMS: atom_id res chain seq x y z
N MET A 1 6.30 10.13 24.99
CA MET A 1 5.07 10.66 24.39
C MET A 1 4.44 9.56 23.57
N ILE A 2 3.18 9.19 23.83
CA ILE A 2 2.44 8.28 22.95
C ILE A 2 2.12 9.10 21.71
N ALA A 3 2.69 8.76 20.55
CA ALA A 3 2.36 9.44 19.30
C ALA A 3 0.84 9.36 19.11
N ALA A 4 0.18 10.51 18.95
CA ALA A 4 -1.27 10.56 18.74
C ALA A 4 -1.64 9.72 17.51
N ASN A 5 -2.75 8.98 17.58
CA ASN A 5 -3.21 8.17 16.45
C ASN A 5 -3.40 9.05 15.20
N PRO A 6 -2.96 8.58 14.01
CA PRO A 6 -3.14 9.31 12.76
C PRO A 6 -4.63 9.49 12.46
N HIS A 7 -4.99 10.59 11.81
CA HIS A 7 -6.35 10.80 11.31
C HIS A 7 -6.60 9.89 10.09
N LEU A 8 -5.64 9.82 9.16
CA LEU A 8 -5.72 9.03 7.95
C LEU A 8 -4.50 8.13 7.80
N ILE A 9 -4.73 6.86 7.48
CA ILE A 9 -3.67 5.97 7.01
C ILE A 9 -3.90 5.68 5.54
N LEU A 10 -2.91 6.03 4.71
CA LEU A 10 -2.86 5.72 3.30
C LEU A 10 -2.14 4.38 3.10
N LEU A 11 -2.90 3.33 2.80
CA LEU A 11 -2.42 1.98 2.52
C LEU A 11 -2.10 1.85 1.03
N HIS A 12 -0.85 1.56 0.71
CA HIS A 12 -0.42 1.23 -0.64
C HIS A 12 -0.25 -0.31 -0.75
N PRO A 13 -1.28 -1.04 -1.23
CA PRO A 13 -1.25 -2.49 -1.36
C PRO A 13 -0.39 -2.96 -2.55
N PRO A 14 0.05 -4.22 -2.56
CA PRO A 14 0.57 -4.84 -3.78
C PRO A 14 -0.56 -4.96 -4.82
N ALA A 15 -0.21 -5.03 -6.11
CA ALA A 15 -1.20 -5.24 -7.17
C ALA A 15 -2.00 -6.55 -6.99
N VAL A 16 -1.33 -7.63 -6.58
CA VAL A 16 -1.96 -8.89 -6.18
C VAL A 16 -1.72 -9.08 -4.69
N TYR A 17 -2.76 -9.19 -3.86
CA TYR A 17 -2.61 -9.34 -2.41
C TYR A 17 -2.12 -10.74 -2.02
N ASP A 18 -2.67 -11.78 -2.64
CA ASP A 18 -2.33 -13.18 -2.35
C ASP A 18 -1.10 -13.68 -3.13
N PHE A 19 -0.23 -12.78 -3.59
CA PHE A 19 0.96 -13.11 -4.40
C PHE A 19 1.92 -14.11 -3.76
N ARG A 20 1.86 -14.27 -2.43
CA ARG A 20 2.66 -15.26 -1.69
C ARG A 20 2.02 -16.66 -1.64
N LYS A 21 0.72 -16.75 -1.91
CA LYS A 21 -0.07 -18.00 -1.84
C LYS A 21 -0.40 -18.55 -3.23
N LEU A 22 -0.52 -17.67 -4.22
CA LEU A 22 -0.92 -18.01 -5.57
C LEU A 22 0.24 -17.76 -6.54
N PHE A 23 0.50 -18.74 -7.40
CA PHE A 23 1.34 -18.52 -8.57
C PHE A 23 0.58 -17.61 -9.54
N PHE A 24 1.11 -16.41 -9.79
CA PHE A 24 0.57 -15.48 -10.78
C PHE A 24 1.58 -15.36 -11.93
N MET A 25 1.15 -15.65 -13.16
CA MET A 25 1.91 -15.27 -14.34
C MET A 25 1.70 -13.78 -14.58
N TYR A 26 2.65 -12.97 -14.14
CA TYR A 26 2.72 -11.58 -14.56
C TYR A 26 3.08 -11.60 -16.05
N GLY A 27 2.11 -11.29 -16.91
CA GLY A 27 2.33 -11.22 -18.35
C GLY A 27 3.36 -10.15 -18.74
N PRO A 28 3.53 -9.87 -20.05
CA PRO A 28 4.55 -8.94 -20.58
C PRO A 28 4.45 -7.47 -20.08
N ILE A 29 3.49 -7.17 -19.21
CA ILE A 29 3.27 -5.87 -18.59
C ILE A 29 4.29 -5.61 -17.48
N ALA A 30 4.82 -6.66 -16.84
CA ALA A 30 5.87 -6.54 -15.82
C ALA A 30 7.22 -6.04 -16.37
N ASP A 31 7.45 -6.18 -17.69
CA ASP A 31 8.72 -5.83 -18.34
C ASP A 31 8.87 -4.32 -18.63
N GLY A 32 7.78 -3.53 -18.51
CA GLY A 32 7.76 -2.11 -18.86
C GLY A 32 8.04 -1.14 -17.72
N VAL A 33 8.16 -1.63 -16.48
CA VAL A 33 8.23 -0.80 -15.27
C VAL A 33 9.42 -1.27 -14.40
N PRO A 34 10.29 -0.37 -13.91
CA PRO A 34 11.47 -0.74 -13.12
C PRO A 34 11.10 -1.09 -11.65
N SER A 35 10.11 -1.95 -11.44
CA SER A 35 9.72 -2.52 -10.15
C SER A 35 9.64 -4.03 -10.26
N THR A 36 9.54 -4.74 -9.13
CA THR A 36 9.01 -6.10 -9.21
C THR A 36 7.58 -6.04 -9.78
N PRO A 37 7.04 -7.16 -10.30
CA PRO A 37 5.67 -7.21 -10.82
C PRO A 37 4.57 -6.87 -9.78
N LEU A 38 4.96 -6.64 -8.53
CA LEU A 38 4.11 -6.25 -7.42
C LEU A 38 3.99 -4.74 -7.24
N PHE A 39 4.74 -3.97 -8.05
CA PHE A 39 4.68 -2.51 -8.13
C PHE A 39 4.86 -1.80 -6.79
N GLU A 40 5.86 -2.22 -6.02
CA GLU A 40 6.18 -1.73 -4.67
C GLU A 40 6.80 -0.33 -4.59
N MET A 41 6.81 0.41 -5.70
CA MET A 41 7.44 1.74 -5.77
C MET A 41 6.84 2.71 -4.76
N TYR A 42 7.62 3.73 -4.44
CA TYR A 42 7.20 4.75 -3.50
C TYR A 42 5.98 5.52 -4.09
N PRO A 43 4.83 5.56 -3.40
CA PRO A 43 3.60 6.10 -3.98
C PRO A 43 3.65 7.63 -3.99
N ILE A 44 4.22 8.22 -5.04
CA ILE A 44 4.42 9.69 -5.17
C ILE A 44 3.10 10.44 -4.98
N GLY A 45 2.00 9.94 -5.55
CA GLY A 45 0.67 10.54 -5.37
C GLY A 45 0.22 10.58 -3.91
N PHE A 46 0.58 9.58 -3.09
CA PHE A 46 0.32 9.59 -1.66
C PHE A 46 1.20 10.57 -0.90
N ILE A 47 2.44 10.82 -1.34
CA ILE A 47 3.27 11.87 -0.72
C ILE A 47 2.58 13.22 -0.90
N SER A 48 2.21 13.56 -2.13
CA SER A 48 1.56 14.85 -2.40
C SER A 48 0.24 14.99 -1.64
N LEU A 49 -0.53 13.92 -1.54
CA LEU A 49 -1.76 13.90 -0.74
C LEU A 49 -1.47 14.07 0.77
N MET A 50 -0.45 13.40 1.28
CA MET A 50 -0.02 13.52 2.67
C MET A 50 0.42 14.96 2.97
N GLU A 51 1.30 15.54 2.15
CA GLU A 51 1.78 16.92 2.30
C GLU A 51 0.62 17.93 2.31
N HIS A 52 -0.33 17.80 1.36
CA HIS A 52 -1.49 18.67 1.30
C HIS A 52 -2.42 18.53 2.52
N LEU A 53 -2.67 17.31 2.99
CA LEU A 53 -3.54 17.09 4.16
C LEU A 53 -2.85 17.51 5.47
N GLU A 54 -1.53 17.31 5.57
CA GLU A 54 -0.72 17.77 6.70
C GLU A 54 -0.65 19.29 6.77
N SER A 55 -0.62 20.00 5.63
CA SER A 55 -0.70 21.47 5.63
C SER A 55 -2.03 21.99 6.19
N GLU A 56 -3.11 21.20 6.11
CA GLU A 56 -4.42 21.49 6.70
C GLU A 56 -4.57 20.95 8.15
N GLY A 57 -3.47 20.51 8.78
CA GLY A 57 -3.43 20.07 10.18
C GLY A 57 -3.89 18.63 10.41
N LEU A 58 -4.06 17.82 9.36
CA LEU A 58 -4.37 16.40 9.50
C LEU A 58 -3.10 15.58 9.71
N LYS A 59 -3.13 14.63 10.66
CA LYS A 59 -2.04 13.65 10.83
C LYS A 59 -2.24 12.51 9.85
N VAL A 60 -1.40 12.42 8.83
CA VAL A 60 -1.49 11.40 7.80
C VAL A 60 -0.29 10.46 7.90
N ARG A 61 -0.49 9.17 7.60
CA ARG A 61 0.59 8.19 7.58
C ARG A 61 0.47 7.30 6.36
N ILE A 62 1.54 7.18 5.59
CA ILE A 62 1.64 6.22 4.49
C ILE A 62 2.17 4.89 5.02
N ILE A 63 1.55 3.78 4.61
CA ILE A 63 2.06 2.42 4.82
C ILE A 63 2.14 1.74 3.46
N ASN A 64 3.37 1.58 2.97
CA ASN A 64 3.66 0.72 1.83
C ASN A 64 3.54 -0.75 2.29
N LEU A 65 2.38 -1.34 2.02
CA LEU A 65 2.06 -2.70 2.42
C LEU A 65 2.78 -3.70 1.50
N ALA A 66 2.89 -3.41 0.20
CA ALA A 66 3.63 -4.21 -0.77
C ALA A 66 5.09 -4.41 -0.34
N ALA A 67 5.81 -3.32 -0.05
CA ALA A 67 7.20 -3.38 0.38
C ALA A 67 7.39 -4.14 1.70
N ARG A 68 6.47 -3.97 2.67
CA ARG A 68 6.49 -4.77 3.92
C ARG A 68 6.26 -6.24 3.65
N MET A 69 5.37 -6.56 2.71
CA MET A 69 5.09 -7.93 2.34
C MET A 69 6.25 -8.58 1.57
N LEU A 70 6.99 -7.81 0.79
CA LEU A 70 8.19 -8.30 0.10
C LEU A 70 9.38 -8.46 1.05
N GLY A 71 9.58 -7.52 1.97
CA GLY A 71 10.74 -7.49 2.85
C GLY A 71 10.74 -8.53 3.97
N ASN A 72 9.59 -9.17 4.26
CA ASN A 72 9.48 -10.20 5.30
C ASN A 72 8.41 -11.23 4.95
N ALA A 73 8.81 -12.47 4.71
CA ALA A 73 7.91 -13.58 4.36
C ALA A 73 6.85 -13.86 5.46
N ASP A 74 7.21 -13.69 6.73
CA ASP A 74 6.34 -13.93 7.89
C ASP A 74 5.49 -12.70 8.27
N PHE A 75 5.59 -11.60 7.50
CA PHE A 75 4.79 -10.41 7.79
C PHE A 75 3.30 -10.68 7.56
N ASP A 76 2.53 -10.56 8.64
CA ASP A 76 1.06 -10.63 8.64
C ASP A 76 0.44 -9.24 8.48
N ALA A 77 -0.03 -8.96 7.27
CA ALA A 77 -0.69 -7.72 6.89
C ALA A 77 -1.98 -7.49 7.69
N GLU A 78 -2.79 -8.52 7.91
CA GLU A 78 -4.08 -8.42 8.59
C GLU A 78 -3.88 -8.11 10.07
N MET A 79 -2.96 -8.79 10.74
CA MET A 79 -2.62 -8.51 12.13
C MET A 79 -2.08 -7.09 12.29
N MET A 80 -1.25 -6.60 11.35
CA MET A 80 -0.75 -5.23 11.37
C MET A 80 -1.90 -4.23 11.25
N ILE A 81 -2.78 -4.40 10.25
CA ILE A 81 -3.91 -3.50 9.99
C ILE A 81 -4.87 -3.48 11.19
N ARG A 82 -5.20 -4.63 11.80
CA ARG A 82 -6.08 -4.73 12.99
C ARG A 82 -5.57 -3.94 14.20
N LYS A 83 -4.25 -3.75 14.31
CA LYS A 83 -3.63 -2.99 15.41
C LYS A 83 -3.67 -1.47 15.17
N LEU A 84 -3.92 -1.02 13.94
CA LEU A 84 -4.02 0.39 13.59
C LEU A 84 -5.37 0.95 14.05
N LYS A 85 -5.36 2.18 14.58
CA LYS A 85 -6.57 2.88 15.05
C LYS A 85 -6.69 4.29 14.47
N PRO A 86 -6.70 4.46 13.13
CA PRO A 86 -6.93 5.77 12.53
C PRO A 86 -8.41 6.14 12.55
N LYS A 87 -8.74 7.39 12.19
CA LYS A 87 -10.13 7.78 11.92
C LYS A 87 -10.63 7.25 10.57
N ALA A 88 -9.73 7.11 9.59
CA ALA A 88 -10.03 6.58 8.27
C ALA A 88 -8.82 5.86 7.64
N PHE A 89 -9.11 5.00 6.67
CA PHE A 89 -8.12 4.42 5.76
C PHE A 89 -8.38 4.92 4.34
N GLY A 90 -7.32 5.29 3.62
CA GLY A 90 -7.33 5.45 2.16
C GLY A 90 -6.56 4.29 1.54
N ILE A 91 -7.11 3.67 0.50
CA ILE A 91 -6.49 2.54 -0.19
C ILE A 91 -6.13 2.98 -1.59
N ASP A 92 -4.88 2.73 -1.97
CA ASP A 92 -4.39 3.04 -3.30
C ASP A 92 -4.86 2.00 -4.31
N LEU A 93 -5.53 2.44 -5.37
CA LEU A 93 -6.03 1.59 -6.45
C LEU A 93 -5.52 2.04 -7.83
N HIS A 94 -4.42 2.78 -7.92
CA HIS A 94 -3.91 3.24 -9.23
C HIS A 94 -3.48 2.10 -10.16
N TRP A 95 -3.23 0.91 -9.60
CA TRP A 95 -3.01 -0.32 -10.36
C TRP A 95 -4.30 -1.08 -10.68
N LEU A 96 -5.48 -0.43 -10.71
CA LEU A 96 -6.77 -1.12 -10.79
C LEU A 96 -6.85 -2.12 -11.95
N ALA A 97 -6.28 -1.82 -13.12
CA ALA A 97 -6.21 -2.73 -14.28
C ALA A 97 -5.41 -4.02 -14.02
N HIS A 98 -4.62 -4.05 -12.96
CA HIS A 98 -3.77 -5.15 -12.53
C HIS A 98 -4.13 -5.65 -11.12
N ALA A 99 -5.19 -5.11 -10.51
CA ALA A 99 -5.61 -5.50 -9.19
C ALA A 99 -6.18 -6.92 -9.21
N GLN A 100 -5.93 -7.68 -8.16
CA GLN A 100 -6.55 -9.00 -7.95
C GLN A 100 -8.09 -8.87 -8.01
N GLY A 101 -8.70 -9.47 -9.03
CA GLY A 101 -10.15 -9.38 -9.28
C GLY A 101 -10.60 -8.28 -10.25
N SER A 102 -9.67 -7.60 -10.93
CA SER A 102 -9.97 -6.74 -12.10
C SER A 102 -10.60 -7.58 -13.24
N PRO A 103 -11.58 -7.03 -14.00
CA PRO A 103 -12.21 -7.72 -15.13
C PRO A 103 -11.25 -8.07 -16.26
#